data_AF-A0A7W9QG48-F1
#
_entry.id   AF-A0A7W9QG48-F1
#
_cell.length_a   1.000
_cell.length_b   1.000
_cell.length_c   1.000
_cell.angle_alpha   90.00
_cell.angle_beta   90.00
_cell.angle_gamma   90.00
#
_symmetry.space_group_name_H-M   'P 1'
#
loop_
_entity.id
_entity.type
_entity.pdbx_description
1 polymer ?
#
loop_
_entity_poly.entity_id
_entity_poly.type
_entity_poly.pdbx_seq_one_letter_code
_entity_poly.pdbx_strand_id
1 'polypeptide(L)'
;MGLLVRCRNPPYVLPFADGDLRWLDAVERVLNTAMSDAADRDGGARYIDTYAISRGHDACTPHDQAWTQGEDIDPLAAASYHPRRAAMVGVVAQVKCVPEVEARASG
;
A
#
# COMPACT_ATOMS: atom_id res chain seq x y z
N MET A 1 -0.62 -1.74 -0.52
CA MET A 1 0.25 -2.77 0.05
C MET A 1 -0.15 -4.15 -0.43
N GLY A 2 0.08 -4.46 -1.70
CA GLY A 2 -0.41 -5.71 -2.29
C GLY A 2 0.65 -6.66 -2.80
N LEU A 3 0.84 -7.80 -2.13
CA LEU A 3 0.79 -9.13 -2.74
C LEU A 3 0.73 -10.18 -1.63
N LEU A 4 -0.34 -10.15 -0.82
CA LEU A 4 -0.63 -11.07 0.29
C LEU A 4 -0.81 -12.52 -0.21
N VAL A 5 0.26 -13.18 -0.64
CA VAL A 5 0.14 -14.48 -1.32
C VAL A 5 0.72 -15.60 -0.47
N ARG A 6 1.52 -15.32 0.56
CA ARG A 6 2.05 -16.38 1.43
C ARG A 6 2.61 -15.93 2.79
N CYS A 7 1.73 -15.77 3.77
CA CYS A 7 2.11 -15.67 5.20
C CYS A 7 2.39 -17.06 5.84
N ARG A 8 2.72 -18.08 5.03
CA ARG A 8 2.73 -19.47 5.50
C ARG A 8 4.10 -19.99 5.95
N ASN A 9 5.10 -19.10 6.02
CA ASN A 9 6.43 -19.44 6.51
C ASN A 9 6.63 -18.82 7.90
N PRO A 10 6.93 -19.62 8.93
CA PRO A 10 7.30 -19.10 10.23
C PRO A 10 8.50 -18.14 10.11
N PRO A 11 8.53 -17.04 10.87
CA PRO A 11 7.59 -16.61 11.93
C PRO A 11 6.39 -15.74 11.46
N TYR A 12 6.14 -15.58 10.16
CA TYR A 12 5.25 -14.56 9.61
C TYR A 12 3.82 -15.06 9.34
N VAL A 13 3.21 -15.70 10.35
CA VAL A 13 1.82 -16.18 10.26
C VAL A 13 0.89 -15.08 10.75
N LEU A 14 0.09 -14.52 9.84
CA LEU A 14 -0.99 -13.60 10.22
C LEU A 14 -2.27 -14.40 10.57
N PRO A 15 -3.17 -13.84 11.40
CA PRO A 15 -4.39 -14.50 11.86
C PRO A 15 -5.50 -14.45 10.80
N PHE A 16 -5.14 -14.64 9.52
CA PHE A 16 -6.06 -14.67 8.39
C PHE A 16 -6.19 -16.08 7.86
N ALA A 17 -7.38 -16.47 7.40
CA ALA A 17 -7.52 -17.73 6.69
C ALA A 17 -6.77 -17.66 5.35
N ASP A 18 -6.33 -18.81 4.87
CA ASP A 18 -5.57 -18.93 3.61
C ASP A 18 -6.28 -18.37 2.37
N GLY A 19 -7.62 -18.33 2.40
CA GLY A 19 -8.45 -17.71 1.36
C GLY A 19 -8.58 -16.20 1.50
N ASP A 20 -8.50 -15.68 2.73
CA ASP A 20 -8.77 -14.27 3.04
C ASP A 20 -7.68 -13.37 2.47
N LEU A 21 -6.43 -13.81 2.47
CA LEU A 21 -5.32 -13.03 1.92
C LEU A 21 -5.49 -12.73 0.42
N ARG A 22 -5.99 -13.72 -0.36
CA ARG A 22 -6.33 -13.50 -1.78
C ARG A 22 -7.54 -12.61 -1.95
N TRP A 23 -8.53 -12.74 -1.07
CA TRP A 23 -9.72 -11.88 -1.11
C TRP A 23 -9.38 -10.43 -0.74
N LEU A 24 -8.56 -10.20 0.30
CA LEU A 24 -8.08 -8.89 0.71
C LEU A 24 -7.30 -8.20 -0.41
N ASP A 25 -6.39 -8.92 -1.06
CA ASP A 25 -5.65 -8.40 -2.22
C ASP A 25 -6.60 -8.03 -3.38
N ALA A 26 -7.64 -8.83 -3.65
CA ALA A 26 -8.64 -8.49 -4.65
C ALA A 26 -9.43 -7.23 -4.27
N VAL A 27 -9.85 -7.10 -3.02
CA VAL A 27 -10.52 -5.90 -2.49
C VAL A 27 -9.62 -4.67 -2.63
N GLU A 28 -8.34 -4.81 -2.30
CA GLU A 28 -7.39 -3.71 -2.42
C GLU A 28 -7.20 -3.26 -3.88
N ARG A 29 -7.09 -4.19 -4.84
CA ARG A 29 -7.03 -3.85 -6.27
C ARG A 29 -8.28 -3.13 -6.76
N VAL A 30 -9.46 -3.53 -6.28
CA VAL A 30 -10.72 -2.85 -6.59
C VAL A 30 -10.71 -1.43 -6.03
N LEU A 31 -10.28 -1.26 -4.78
CA LEU A 31 -10.13 0.07 -4.17
C LEU A 31 -9.11 0.94 -4.92
N ASN A 32 -7.97 0.38 -5.31
CA ASN A 32 -6.92 1.05 -6.09
C ASN A 32 -7.49 1.60 -7.41
N THR A 33 -8.23 0.75 -8.12
CA THR A 33 -8.89 1.11 -9.39
C THR A 33 -9.96 2.17 -9.17
N ALA A 34 -10.79 2.02 -8.14
CA ALA A 34 -11.83 2.99 -7.82
C ALA A 34 -11.26 4.39 -7.51
N MET A 35 -10.13 4.47 -6.80
CA MET A 35 -9.45 5.74 -6.53
C MET A 35 -8.82 6.35 -7.79
N SER A 36 -8.19 5.53 -8.65
CA SER A 36 -7.66 5.99 -9.93
C SER A 36 -8.75 6.58 -10.80
N ASP A 37 -9.84 5.82 -11.00
CA ASP A 37 -10.95 6.28 -11.81
C ASP A 37 -11.61 7.55 -11.25
N ALA A 38 -11.68 7.69 -9.92
CA ALA A 38 -12.24 8.88 -9.30
C ALA A 38 -11.38 10.12 -9.60
N ALA A 39 -10.05 10.00 -9.54
CA ALA A 39 -9.16 11.09 -9.90
C ALA A 39 -9.26 11.46 -11.39
N ASP A 40 -9.35 10.45 -12.26
CA ASP A 40 -9.51 10.66 -13.70
C ASP A 40 -10.82 11.38 -14.05
N ARG A 41 -11.92 11.04 -13.35
CA ARG A 41 -13.23 11.68 -13.53
C ARG A 41 -13.29 13.12 -12.99
N ASP A 42 -12.57 13.40 -11.90
CA ASP A 42 -12.48 14.75 -11.33
C ASP A 42 -11.72 15.70 -12.27
N GLY A 43 -10.66 15.20 -12.93
CA GLY A 43 -9.87 15.97 -13.91
C GLY A 43 -8.93 17.02 -13.31
N GLY A 44 -9.08 17.36 -12.02
CA GLY A 44 -8.14 18.17 -11.25
C GLY A 44 -7.24 17.34 -10.33
N ALA A 45 -7.72 16.19 -9.86
CA ALA A 45 -6.98 15.32 -8.97
C ALA A 45 -5.90 14.51 -9.70
N ARG A 46 -4.85 14.15 -8.97
CA ARG A 46 -3.82 13.21 -9.42
C ARG A 46 -3.81 12.00 -8.52
N TYR A 47 -3.91 10.83 -9.13
CA TYR A 47 -3.78 9.56 -8.45
C TYR A 47 -2.31 9.09 -8.43
N ILE A 48 -1.86 8.60 -7.28
CA ILE A 48 -0.53 7.98 -7.12
C ILE A 48 -0.75 6.53 -6.72
N ASP A 49 -0.36 5.61 -7.59
CA ASP A 49 -0.50 4.17 -7.39
C ASP A 49 0.53 3.65 -6.37
N THR A 50 0.16 3.70 -5.09
CA THR A 50 0.98 3.13 -4.01
C THR A 50 0.90 1.60 -3.95
N TYR A 51 -0.11 1.01 -4.59
CA TYR A 51 -0.22 -0.44 -4.71
C TYR A 51 0.90 -1.00 -5.59
N ALA A 52 1.13 -0.41 -6.77
CA ALA A 52 2.14 -0.87 -7.72
C ALA A 52 3.56 -0.91 -7.13
N ILE A 53 3.95 0.10 -6.36
CA ILE A 53 5.28 0.21 -5.75
C ILE A 53 5.45 -0.67 -4.52
N SER A 54 4.37 -1.08 -3.86
CA SER A 54 4.41 -1.88 -2.64
C SER A 54 4.35 -3.40 -2.90
N ARG A 55 4.28 -3.81 -4.17
CA ARG A 55 4.24 -5.22 -4.55
C ARG A 55 5.50 -5.96 -4.09
N GLY A 56 5.29 -7.07 -3.39
CA GLY A 56 6.38 -7.87 -2.82
C GLY A 56 6.94 -7.35 -1.49
N HIS A 57 6.32 -6.34 -0.87
CA HIS A 57 6.71 -5.77 0.42
C HIS A 57 5.55 -5.77 1.43
N ASP A 58 4.68 -6.77 1.34
CA ASP A 58 3.52 -6.92 2.23
C ASP A 58 3.93 -7.36 3.65
N ALA A 59 2.94 -7.53 4.52
CA ALA A 59 3.14 -7.98 5.89
C ALA A 59 3.62 -9.46 6.00
N CYS A 60 3.56 -10.24 4.92
CA CYS A 60 4.02 -11.63 4.87
C CYS A 60 5.51 -11.77 4.50
N THR A 61 6.14 -10.70 4.01
CA THR A 61 7.56 -10.72 3.63
C THR A 61 8.49 -10.71 4.85
N PRO A 62 9.74 -11.18 4.71
CA PRO A 62 10.72 -11.12 5.78
C PRO A 62 10.83 -9.71 6.38
N HIS A 63 11.09 -9.62 7.68
CA HIS A 63 11.00 -8.37 8.43
C HIS A 63 11.81 -7.21 7.84
N ASP A 64 12.97 -7.50 7.26
CA ASP A 64 13.87 -6.53 6.63
C ASP A 64 13.38 -6.03 5.26
N GLN A 65 12.45 -6.76 4.64
CA GLN A 65 11.85 -6.47 3.35
C GLN A 65 10.41 -5.94 3.46
N ALA A 66 9.72 -6.22 4.57
CA ALA A 66 8.35 -5.80 4.80
C ALA A 66 8.23 -4.28 4.93
N TRP A 67 7.39 -3.71 4.07
CA TRP A 67 6.99 -2.31 4.13
C TRP A 67 5.70 -2.11 4.92
N THR A 68 4.96 -3.19 5.17
CA THR A 68 3.72 -3.19 5.94
C THR A 68 3.98 -3.87 7.27
N GLN A 69 3.51 -3.29 8.37
CA GLN A 69 3.56 -3.96 9.66
C GLN A 69 2.65 -5.18 9.68
N GLY A 70 3.06 -6.21 10.44
CA GLY A 70 2.22 -7.38 10.72
C GLY A 70 1.03 -7.06 11.64
N GLU A 71 0.47 -8.10 12.25
CA GLU A 71 -0.68 -7.98 13.15
C GLU A 71 -0.39 -7.14 14.40
N ASP A 72 0.85 -7.22 14.91
CA ASP A 72 1.24 -6.54 16.13
C ASP A 72 1.59 -5.08 15.89
N ILE A 73 1.17 -4.24 16.83
CA ILE A 73 1.66 -2.86 16.90
C ILE A 73 3.11 -2.88 17.37
N ASP A 74 3.98 -2.22 16.62
CA ASP A 74 5.34 -1.91 17.06
C ASP A 74 5.45 -0.38 17.23
N PRO A 75 5.46 0.13 18.48
CA PRO A 75 5.56 1.57 18.75
C PRO A 75 6.79 2.25 18.15
N LEU A 76 7.83 1.48 17.80
CA LEU A 76 9.07 1.98 17.19
C LEU A 76 9.09 1.82 15.67
N ALA A 77 8.13 1.09 15.08
CA ALA A 77 8.08 0.86 13.64
C ALA A 77 6.78 1.35 12.98
N ALA A 78 5.62 0.82 13.37
CA ALA A 78 4.31 1.14 12.79
C ALA A 78 3.14 0.48 13.55
N ALA A 79 1.94 1.04 13.36
CA ALA A 79 0.69 0.38 13.78
C ALA A 79 0.40 -0.87 12.95
N SER A 80 -0.43 -1.76 13.48
CA SER A 80 -0.88 -2.99 12.80
C SER A 80 -1.35 -2.70 11.37
N TYR A 81 -0.80 -3.42 10.39
CA TYR A 81 -1.09 -3.27 8.95
C TYR A 81 -0.82 -1.87 8.33
N HIS A 82 -0.18 -0.96 9.07
CA HIS A 82 0.17 0.36 8.56
C HIS A 82 1.57 0.36 7.92
N PRO A 83 1.85 1.35 7.05
CA PRO A 83 3.18 1.57 6.48
C PRO A 83 4.28 1.70 7.52
N ARG A 84 5.36 0.92 7.34
CA ARG A 84 6.66 1.12 7.99
C ARG A 84 7.40 2.27 7.32
N ARG A 85 8.51 2.71 7.95
CA ARG A 85 9.39 3.76 7.41
C ARG A 85 9.76 3.54 5.94
N ALA A 86 10.06 2.31 5.54
CA ALA A 86 10.43 1.98 4.16
C ALA A 86 9.29 2.30 3.16
N ALA A 87 8.04 1.95 3.47
CA ALA A 87 6.89 2.35 2.65
C ALA A 87 6.75 3.87 2.59
N MET A 88 6.86 4.57 3.72
CA MET A 88 6.71 6.03 3.72
C MET A 88 7.78 6.72 2.86
N VAL A 89 9.01 6.21 2.87
CA VAL A 89 10.08 6.70 1.96
C VAL A 89 9.71 6.42 0.49
N GLY A 90 9.22 5.22 0.18
CA GLY A 90 8.75 4.86 -1.17
C GLY A 90 7.61 5.75 -1.66
N VAL A 91 6.61 6.01 -0.81
CA VAL A 91 5.47 6.90 -1.11
C VAL A 91 5.96 8.33 -1.33
N VAL A 92 6.81 8.87 -0.45
CA VAL A 92 7.38 10.22 -0.60
C VAL A 92 8.16 10.36 -1.90
N ALA A 93 8.88 9.31 -2.33
CA ALA A 93 9.57 9.32 -3.61
C ALA A 93 8.61 9.46 -4.81
N GLN A 94 7.40 8.89 -4.73
CA GLN A 94 6.38 9.08 -5.77
C GLN A 94 5.77 10.48 -5.70
N VAL A 95 5.40 10.94 -4.50
CA VAL A 95 4.74 12.25 -4.30
C VAL A 95 5.66 13.41 -4.72
N LYS A 96 6.96 13.36 -4.43
CA LYS A 96 7.89 14.44 -4.81
C LYS A 96 8.05 14.61 -6.32
N CYS A 97 7.77 13.59 -7.11
CA CYS A 97 7.82 13.65 -8.57
C CYS A 97 6.52 14.20 -9.18
N VAL A 98 5.54 14.58 -8.35
CA VAL A 98 4.25 15.16 -8.77
C VAL A 98 4.36 16.69 -8.76
N PRO A 99 4.45 17.36 -9.92
CA PRO A 99 4.29 18.82 -9.95
C PRO A 99 2.92 19.24 -9.39
N GLU A 100 2.90 20.33 -8.63
CA GLU A 100 1.71 20.85 -7.95
C GLU A 100 0.55 21.11 -8.92
N VAL A 101 -0.66 20.76 -8.47
CA VAL A 101 -1.91 20.84 -9.25
C VAL A 101 -2.41 22.29 -9.40
N GLU A 102 -1.89 23.23 -8.59
CA GLU A 102 -2.38 24.61 -8.49
C GLU A 102 -2.28 25.43 -9.78
N ALA A 103 -1.48 25.01 -10.77
CA ALA A 103 -1.29 25.75 -12.01
C ALA A 103 -2.42 25.56 -13.07
N ARG A 104 -3.38 24.65 -12.87
CA ARG A 104 -4.40 24.31 -13.90
C ARG A 104 -5.83 24.79 -13.63
N ALA A 105 -6.11 25.37 -12.46
CA ALA A 105 -7.45 25.79 -12.07
C ALA A 105 -7.82 27.25 -12.48
N SER A 106 -7.06 27.90 -13.37
CA SER A 106 -7.27 29.30 -13.79
C SER A 106 -7.77 29.46 -15.24
N GLY A 107 -8.43 28.45 -15.80
CA GLY A 107 -8.99 28.48 -17.16
C GLY A 107 -10.49 28.70 -17.17
#